data_AF-A0AAW5EFS8-F1
#
_entry.id   AF-A0AAW5EFS8-F1
#
_cell.length_a   1.000
_cell.length_b   1.000
_cell.length_c   1.000
_cell.angle_alpha   90.00
_cell.angle_beta   90.00
_cell.angle_gamma   90.00
#
_symmetry.space_group_name_H-M   'P 1'
#
loop_
_entity.id
_entity.type
_entity.pdbx_description
1 polymer ?
#
loop_
_entity_poly.entity_id
_entity_poly.type
_entity_poly.pdbx_seq_one_letter_code
_entity_poly.pdbx_strand_id
1 'polypeptide(L)'
;LKVDLKAKKYDELLKLDIAKFGGPNGLYLDRKNDKLFIAGYHPDGASGGVVMSYDLNDKKLSVIKNEKEAYDGIVPYENALLVSSWGENLNGVIYRLEDDKALKLDLPSI
;
A
#
# COMPACT_ATOMS: atom_id res chain seq x y z
N LEU A 1 -18.38 0.60 9.36
CA LEU A 1 -17.24 0.35 10.26
C LEU A 1 -17.48 1.10 11.56
N LYS A 2 -17.48 0.39 12.66
CA LYS A 2 -17.61 0.96 14.00
C LYS A 2 -16.35 0.65 14.78
N VAL A 3 -15.85 1.65 15.50
CA VAL A 3 -14.77 1.49 16.47
C VAL A 3 -15.32 1.96 17.80
N ASP A 4 -15.42 1.05 18.76
CA ASP A 4 -15.80 1.34 20.15
C ASP A 4 -14.56 1.15 21.04
N LEU A 5 -13.96 2.29 21.40
CA LEU A 5 -12.76 2.32 22.23
C LEU A 5 -13.04 1.90 23.68
N LYS A 6 -14.26 2.14 24.19
CA LYS A 6 -14.64 1.78 25.55
C LYS A 6 -14.81 0.26 25.68
N ALA A 7 -15.51 -0.34 24.73
CA ALA A 7 -15.70 -1.79 24.67
C ALA A 7 -14.48 -2.54 24.10
N LYS A 8 -13.49 -1.82 23.55
CA LYS A 8 -12.35 -2.39 22.78
C LYS A 8 -12.82 -3.29 21.65
N LYS A 9 -13.87 -2.87 20.94
CA LYS A 9 -14.46 -3.61 19.81
C LYS A 9 -14.36 -2.79 18.54
N TYR A 10 -14.14 -3.46 17.43
CA TYR A 10 -14.17 -2.84 16.11
C TYR A 10 -14.71 -3.81 15.08
N ASP A 11 -15.35 -3.27 14.04
CA ASP A 11 -15.67 -4.03 12.84
C ASP A 11 -14.40 -4.21 12.01
N GLU A 12 -14.16 -5.43 11.54
CA GLU A 12 -13.07 -5.69 10.59
C GLU A 12 -13.42 -5.10 9.22
N LEU A 13 -12.54 -4.24 8.69
CA LEU A 13 -12.66 -3.74 7.32
C LEU A 13 -12.12 -4.74 6.31
N LEU A 14 -10.88 -5.16 6.52
CA LEU A 14 -10.12 -6.01 5.64
C LEU A 14 -9.04 -6.73 6.45
N LYS A 15 -8.89 -8.03 6.22
CA LYS A 15 -7.78 -8.83 6.71
C LYS A 15 -6.98 -9.37 5.53
N LEU A 16 -5.70 -9.02 5.47
CA LEU A 16 -4.80 -9.46 4.41
C LEU A 16 -4.19 -10.82 4.74
N ASP A 17 -4.05 -11.65 3.71
CA ASP A 17 -3.15 -12.80 3.74
C ASP A 17 -1.71 -12.29 3.71
N ILE A 18 -1.03 -12.35 4.86
CA ILE A 18 0.30 -11.78 5.04
C ILE A 18 1.35 -12.46 4.15
N ALA A 19 1.23 -13.78 3.91
CA ALA A 19 2.18 -14.51 3.08
C ALA A 19 2.05 -14.11 1.61
N LYS A 20 0.83 -13.82 1.17
CA LYS A 20 0.54 -13.39 -0.19
C LYS A 20 0.86 -11.91 -0.42
N PHE A 21 0.40 -11.04 0.47
CA PHE A 21 0.34 -9.60 0.21
C PHE A 21 1.29 -8.75 1.07
N GLY A 22 1.82 -9.31 2.16
CA GLY A 22 2.30 -8.51 3.28
C GLY A 22 1.17 -7.94 4.13
N GLY A 23 1.53 -7.28 5.23
CA GLY A 23 0.63 -6.48 6.04
C GLY A 23 0.44 -5.06 5.48
N PRO A 24 -0.63 -4.37 5.86
CA PRO A 24 -0.85 -2.99 5.44
C PRO A 24 0.08 -2.05 6.20
N ASN A 25 0.95 -1.31 5.49
CA ASN A 25 1.83 -0.31 6.08
C ASN A 25 1.36 1.11 5.71
N GLY A 26 1.50 1.47 4.43
CA GLY A 26 0.97 2.71 3.89
C GLY A 26 -0.49 2.59 3.52
N LEU A 27 -1.30 3.60 3.84
CA LEU A 27 -2.71 3.66 3.50
C LEU A 27 -3.07 5.01 2.88
N TYR A 28 -3.79 4.98 1.77
CA TYR A 28 -4.41 6.17 1.18
C TYR A 28 -5.88 5.90 0.83
N LEU A 29 -6.78 6.67 1.42
CA LEU A 29 -8.22 6.57 1.18
C LEU A 29 -8.66 7.59 0.12
N ASP A 30 -8.95 7.11 -1.08
CA ASP A 30 -9.61 7.88 -2.14
C ASP A 30 -11.12 7.84 -1.93
N ARG A 31 -11.64 8.87 -1.27
CA ARG A 31 -13.08 9.03 -1.00
C ARG A 31 -13.90 9.36 -2.24
N LYS A 32 -13.28 9.84 -3.32
CA LYS A 32 -14.01 10.21 -4.54
C LYS A 32 -14.40 8.98 -5.33
N ASN A 33 -13.53 7.97 -5.33
CA ASN A 33 -13.72 6.73 -6.08
C ASN A 33 -13.99 5.51 -5.19
N ASP A 34 -14.22 5.71 -3.88
CA ASP A 34 -14.44 4.65 -2.90
C ASP A 34 -13.36 3.56 -2.91
N LYS A 35 -12.09 3.97 -2.99
CA LYS A 35 -10.93 3.05 -2.99
C LYS A 35 -9.99 3.31 -1.83
N LEU A 36 -9.50 2.23 -1.23
CA LEU A 36 -8.37 2.24 -0.31
C LEU A 36 -7.14 1.67 -1.01
N PHE A 37 -6.12 2.49 -1.20
CA PHE A 37 -4.82 2.06 -1.68
C PHE A 37 -3.92 1.68 -0.49
N ILE A 38 -3.16 0.60 -0.67
CA ILE A 38 -2.39 -0.05 0.40
C ILE A 38 -0.98 -0.32 -0.10
N ALA A 39 0.02 0.20 0.61
CA ALA A 39 1.43 -0.15 0.45
C ALA A 39 1.76 -1.29 1.41
N GLY A 40 2.06 -2.47 0.88
CA GLY A 40 2.28 -3.68 1.68
C GLY A 40 3.71 -3.82 2.19
N TYR A 41 3.84 -4.26 3.44
CA TYR A 41 5.11 -4.61 4.07
C TYR A 41 4.96 -5.90 4.87
N HIS A 42 5.95 -6.80 4.80
CA HIS A 42 5.94 -7.96 5.66
C HIS A 42 6.71 -7.68 6.96
N PRO A 43 6.13 -7.94 8.15
CA PRO A 43 6.75 -7.62 9.44
C PRO A 43 8.08 -8.32 9.74
N ASP A 44 8.43 -9.38 9.00
CA ASP A 44 9.73 -10.04 9.11
C ASP A 44 10.89 -9.23 8.49
N GLY A 45 10.59 -8.15 7.76
CA GLY A 45 11.56 -7.29 7.10
C GLY A 45 12.26 -7.90 5.88
N ALA A 46 11.90 -9.13 5.48
CA ALA A 46 12.58 -9.86 4.41
C ALA A 46 11.62 -10.31 3.30
N SER A 47 10.40 -10.74 3.65
CA SER A 47 9.46 -11.30 2.68
C SER A 47 8.81 -10.24 1.78
N GLY A 48 8.81 -8.97 2.19
CA GLY A 48 8.21 -7.85 1.46
C GLY A 48 6.68 -7.93 1.32
N GLY A 49 6.07 -6.85 0.86
CA GLY A 49 4.66 -6.81 0.49
C GLY A 49 4.46 -6.24 -0.91
N VAL A 50 3.20 -6.23 -1.36
CA VAL A 50 2.80 -5.71 -2.67
C VAL A 50 2.00 -4.41 -2.51
N VAL A 51 1.80 -3.67 -3.61
CA VAL A 51 0.89 -2.52 -3.62
C VAL A 51 -0.48 -2.96 -4.14
N MET A 52 -1.53 -2.58 -3.43
CA MET A 52 -2.91 -3.00 -3.70
C MET A 52 -3.88 -1.83 -3.72
N SER A 53 -5.04 -2.07 -4.33
CA SER A 53 -6.25 -1.28 -4.17
C SER A 53 -7.37 -2.17 -3.65
N TYR A 54 -8.16 -1.66 -2.71
CA TYR A 54 -9.36 -2.29 -2.19
C TYR A 54 -10.56 -1.39 -2.49
N ASP A 55 -11.52 -1.92 -3.25
CA ASP A 55 -12.77 -1.23 -3.53
C ASP A 55 -13.72 -1.36 -2.33
N LEU A 56 -14.20 -0.24 -1.82
CA LEU A 56 -15.01 -0.17 -0.60
C LEU A 56 -16.47 -0.55 -0.83
N ASN A 57 -16.94 -0.51 -2.07
CA ASN A 57 -18.31 -0.81 -2.44
C ASN A 57 -18.51 -2.31 -2.63
N ASP A 58 -17.68 -2.95 -3.46
CA ASP A 58 -17.79 -4.39 -3.76
C ASP A 58 -16.87 -5.27 -2.90
N LYS A 59 -16.01 -4.66 -2.08
CA LYS A 59 -15.04 -5.32 -1.19
C LYS A 59 -14.01 -6.17 -1.95
N LYS A 60 -13.67 -5.78 -3.18
CA LYS A 60 -12.67 -6.47 -4.00
C LYS A 60 -11.28 -5.91 -3.78
N LEU A 61 -10.35 -6.80 -3.44
CA LEU A 61 -8.92 -6.50 -3.40
C LEU A 61 -8.27 -6.81 -4.76
N SER A 62 -7.45 -5.87 -5.26
CA SER A 62 -6.69 -6.01 -6.50
C SER A 62 -5.24 -5.59 -6.28
N VAL A 63 -4.29 -6.35 -6.82
CA VAL A 63 -2.86 -6.01 -6.80
C VAL A 63 -2.59 -5.05 -7.96
N ILE A 64 -1.98 -3.90 -7.66
CA ILE A 64 -1.60 -2.88 -8.66
C ILE A 64 -0.09 -2.85 -8.91
N LYS A 65 0.71 -3.42 -8.00
CA LYS A 65 2.14 -3.69 -8.19
C LYS A 65 2.51 -4.98 -7.47
N ASN A 66 2.93 -6.01 -8.19
CA ASN A 66 3.10 -7.36 -7.66
C ASN A 66 4.54 -7.67 -7.20
N GLU A 67 5.51 -6.83 -7.56
CA GLU A 67 6.87 -6.97 -7.04
C GLU A 67 6.85 -6.80 -5.51
N LYS A 68 7.46 -7.75 -4.80
CA LYS A 68 7.53 -7.69 -3.34
C LYS A 68 8.69 -6.82 -2.90
N GLU A 69 8.39 -5.87 -2.03
CA GLU A 69 9.38 -4.92 -1.51
C GLU A 69 8.98 -4.44 -0.11
N ALA A 70 9.83 -3.66 0.53
CA ALA A 70 9.50 -3.04 1.81
C ALA A 70 8.75 -1.71 1.58
N TYR A 71 7.51 -1.76 1.09
CA TYR A 71 6.73 -0.53 0.84
C TYR A 71 6.30 0.15 2.14
N ASP A 72 6.23 1.47 2.11
CA ASP A 72 5.98 2.28 3.31
C ASP A 72 4.90 3.34 3.07
N GLY A 73 5.21 4.44 2.40
CA GLY A 73 4.26 5.52 2.12
C GLY A 73 3.50 5.32 0.81
N ILE A 74 2.29 5.87 0.75
CA ILE A 74 1.49 5.96 -0.49
C ILE A 74 0.69 7.27 -0.51
N VAL A 75 0.72 7.98 -1.64
CA VAL A 75 0.05 9.28 -1.80
C VAL A 75 -0.37 9.50 -3.27
N PRO A 76 -1.49 10.18 -3.55
CA PRO A 76 -1.84 10.61 -4.89
C PRO A 76 -0.86 11.68 -5.39
N TYR A 77 -0.56 11.64 -6.68
CA TYR A 77 0.24 12.65 -7.37
C TYR A 77 -0.22 12.76 -8.82
N GLU A 78 -0.89 13.86 -9.15
CA GLU A 78 -1.52 14.07 -10.47
C GLU A 78 -2.47 12.89 -10.82
N ASN A 79 -2.23 12.20 -11.94
CA ASN A 79 -2.99 11.03 -12.38
C ASN A 79 -2.35 9.70 -11.92
N ALA A 80 -1.43 9.74 -10.96
CA ALA A 80 -0.64 8.61 -10.50
C ALA A 80 -0.67 8.46 -8.97
N LEU A 81 -0.08 7.38 -8.48
CA LEU A 81 0.29 7.21 -7.07
C LEU A 81 1.80 7.26 -6.93
N LEU A 82 2.29 7.95 -5.90
CA LEU A 82 3.66 7.79 -5.45
C LEU A 82 3.67 6.78 -4.30
N VAL A 83 4.55 5.79 -4.39
CA VAL A 83 4.74 4.76 -3.37
C VAL A 83 6.21 4.72 -2.99
N SER A 84 6.53 4.85 -1.70
CA SER A 84 7.90 4.71 -1.23
C SER A 84 8.20 3.26 -0.82
N SER A 85 9.45 2.86 -1.00
CA SER A 85 10.01 1.67 -0.36
C SER A 85 11.32 2.01 0.33
N TRP A 86 11.61 1.34 1.44
CA TRP A 86 12.93 1.41 2.08
C TRP A 86 14.04 0.82 1.21
N GLY A 87 13.69 0.06 0.17
CA GLY A 87 14.65 -0.51 -0.79
C GLY A 87 15.65 -1.46 -0.14
N GLU A 88 16.66 -1.86 -0.92
CA GLU A 88 17.72 -2.72 -0.43
C GLU A 88 18.74 -1.93 0.40
N ASN A 89 19.15 -2.47 1.55
CA ASN A 89 20.12 -1.85 2.45
C ASN A 89 19.75 -0.40 2.85
N LEU A 90 18.45 -0.12 3.00
CA LEU A 90 17.91 1.21 3.30
C LEU A 90 18.20 2.28 2.22
N ASN A 91 18.52 1.86 0.99
CA ASN A 91 18.56 2.75 -0.15
C ASN A 91 17.14 2.98 -0.66
N GLY A 92 16.45 3.90 -0.01
CA GLY A 92 15.04 4.21 -0.27
C GLY A 92 14.78 4.60 -1.72
N VAL A 93 13.60 4.24 -2.21
CA VAL A 93 13.16 4.48 -3.59
C VAL A 93 11.73 5.00 -3.59
N ILE A 94 11.37 5.77 -4.63
CA ILE A 94 10.00 6.18 -4.88
C ILE A 94 9.58 5.64 -6.24
N TYR A 95 8.43 4.98 -6.28
CA TYR A 95 7.77 4.55 -7.50
C TYR A 95 6.62 5.50 -7.84
N ARG A 96 6.50 5.87 -9.11
CA ARG A 96 5.28 6.44 -9.68
C ARG A 96 4.50 5.31 -10.36
N LEU A 97 3.29 5.04 -9.85
CA LEU A 97 2.36 4.07 -10.41
C LEU A 97 1.30 4.82 -11.21
N GLU A 98 1.28 4.61 -12.52
CA GLU A 98 0.30 5.18 -13.45
C GLU A 98 -0.17 4.07 -14.37
N ASP A 99 -1.48 3.86 -14.46
CA ASP A 99 -2.08 2.73 -15.14
C ASP A 99 -1.46 1.38 -14.67
N ASP A 100 -1.05 0.52 -15.61
CA ASP A 100 -0.37 -0.76 -15.34
C ASP A 100 1.16 -0.63 -15.26
N LYS A 101 1.70 0.60 -15.13
CA LYS A 101 3.15 0.86 -15.14
C LYS A 101 3.64 1.36 -13.80
N ALA A 102 4.75 0.78 -13.35
CA ALA A 102 5.52 1.25 -12.21
C ALA A 102 6.87 1.79 -12.67
N LEU A 103 7.11 3.09 -12.48
CA LEU A 103 8.40 3.74 -12.77
C LEU A 103 9.13 4.06 -11.47
N LYS A 104 10.33 3.53 -11.28
CA LYS A 104 11.23 3.99 -10.22
C LYS A 104 11.75 5.38 -10.58
N LEU A 105 11.53 6.36 -9.71
CA LEU A 105 11.98 7.72 -9.92
C LEU A 105 13.48 7.84 -9.72
N ASP A 106 14.14 8.55 -10.63
CA ASP A 106 15.51 8.99 -10.48
C ASP A 106 15.52 10.29 -9.67
N LEU A 107 15.77 10.14 -8.37
CA LEU A 107 15.80 11.27 -7.44
C LEU A 107 17.23 11.76 -7.29
N PRO A 108 17.45 13.08 -7.18
CA PRO A 108 18.80 13.62 -6.99
C PRO A 108 19.42 13.04 -5.72
N SER A 109 20.69 12.65 -5.82
CA SER A 109 21.50 12.31 -4.66
C SER A 109 21.67 13.53 -3.77
N ILE A 110 21.56 13.32 -2.46
CA ILE A 110 21.90 14.33 -1.44
C ILE A 110 23.42 14.38 -1.26
#